data_AF-A0A1X2KQG2-F1
#
_entry.id   AF-A0A1X2KQG2-F1
#
_cell.length_a   1.000
_cell.length_b   1.000
_cell.length_c   1.000
_cell.angle_alpha   90.00
_cell.angle_beta   90.00
_cell.angle_gamma   90.00
#
_symmetry.space_group_name_H-M   'P 1'
#
loop_
_entity.id
_entity.type
_entity.pdbx_description
1 polymer ?
#
loop_
_entity_poly.entity_id
_entity_poly.type
_entity_poly.pdbx_seq_one_letter_code
_entity_poly.pdbx_strand_id
1 'polypeptide(L)'
;MGFLKPELPQLDMAEWNKGTRSEKIRPMAKHWAEVGFGTPVVLHLFYVVKILLYILGAWVFASATDGLGGFTRVASWWSEPIVFEKVVLYTMLFEVVGLGCGFGPLNNRFFPPMGSILYWMRFGTIRLPPWPDRVPLTKGTKRKPVDVALYALFLLVTLAALFADGTGPIPELGTKIGLLPAWKIVLILLLLAVVGLRDKVIFLAARGEVYATMAVTFLFAAPDMIVGSKVVFLVIWMGAATSKLNKHFPFVISTMMSNNPLVRPRWLKRRFFESFPDDLRPGRLSRWMAHLSTAIEMLVPLPLFFCHGGWPVTIAAIVMVCFHLGILVSIPMGVPLEWNVFMIFGVLSLFVAHTHIGLRDLRHPVVVAVLFVVVAGIVVLGNMFPRKISFLPGMRYYAGNWDTTLWCIKPSASDKIGRGIVAIASMPQAQLERFYGSPEAAQIPIYMGYAFRGFNTHGRALFTLAHRAMAGQNEDDYVITDGERICSTAIGWNFGDGHMHNEQLIAALQERCHFEPGEVRVVLLDAQPIHKQTQEYRLVDAATGEFERGIVRVADMVVRQPWADDVPVQLLSDESPSTATPE
;
A
#
# COMPACT_ATOMS: atom_id res chain seq x y z
N MET A 1 16.94 20.11 -7.59
CA MET A 1 16.47 19.00 -8.46
C MET A 1 16.63 19.41 -9.92
N GLY A 2 17.35 18.61 -10.69
CA GLY A 2 17.45 18.78 -12.15
C GLY A 2 16.14 18.40 -12.86
N PHE A 3 15.92 18.97 -14.05
CA PHE A 3 14.73 18.64 -14.85
C PHE A 3 14.79 17.20 -15.39
N LEU A 4 15.92 16.83 -16.01
CA LEU A 4 16.15 15.51 -16.61
C LEU A 4 17.04 14.59 -15.77
N LYS A 5 18.02 15.15 -15.05
CA LYS A 5 19.00 14.37 -14.29
C LYS A 5 18.61 14.28 -12.81
N PRO A 6 18.76 13.10 -12.19
CA PRO A 6 18.56 12.95 -10.76
C PRO A 6 19.61 13.76 -9.99
N GLU A 7 19.24 14.24 -8.81
CA GLU A 7 20.16 14.88 -7.88
C GLU A 7 20.70 13.81 -6.93
N LEU A 8 21.93 13.36 -7.20
CA LEU A 8 22.60 12.30 -6.45
C LEU A 8 23.57 12.88 -5.42
N PRO A 9 23.86 12.15 -4.33
CA PRO A 9 24.90 12.53 -3.38
C PRO A 9 26.27 12.56 -4.07
N GLN A 10 27.11 13.53 -3.69
CA GLN A 10 28.50 13.60 -4.15
C GLN A 10 29.36 12.76 -3.19
N LEU A 11 29.93 11.67 -3.71
CA LEU A 11 30.74 10.72 -2.96
C LEU A 11 32.04 10.44 -3.69
N ASP A 12 33.12 10.22 -2.92
CA ASP A 12 34.25 9.43 -3.41
C ASP A 12 33.86 7.95 -3.33
N MET A 13 33.61 7.34 -4.49
CA MET A 13 33.17 5.95 -4.57
C MET A 13 34.21 4.97 -4.04
N ALA A 14 35.51 5.25 -4.23
CA ALA A 14 36.58 4.35 -3.79
C ALA A 14 36.66 4.31 -2.26
N GLU A 15 36.45 5.46 -1.61
CA GLU A 15 36.42 5.53 -0.15
C GLU A 15 35.09 5.03 0.43
N TRP A 16 33.97 5.44 -0.16
CA TRP A 16 32.63 5.02 0.29
C TRP A 16 32.45 3.49 0.27
N ASN A 17 33.01 2.82 -0.73
CA ASN A 17 32.89 1.36 -0.87
C ASN A 17 33.58 0.58 0.27
N LYS A 18 34.60 1.15 0.92
CA LYS A 18 35.30 0.53 2.06
C LYS A 18 34.49 0.51 3.35
N GLY A 19 33.48 1.37 3.46
CA GLY A 19 32.68 1.49 4.66
C GLY A 19 31.80 0.28 4.91
N THR A 20 31.38 0.11 6.15
CA THR A 20 30.30 -0.78 6.56
C THR A 20 28.96 -0.37 5.93
N ARG A 21 27.94 -1.25 6.00
CA ARG A 21 26.58 -0.91 5.55
C ARG A 21 26.05 0.35 6.24
N SER A 22 26.24 0.48 7.55
CA SER A 22 25.86 1.66 8.32
C SER A 22 26.54 2.94 7.81
N GLU A 23 27.86 2.90 7.65
CA GLU A 23 28.65 4.05 7.17
C GLU A 23 28.26 4.45 5.75
N LYS A 24 27.91 3.48 4.89
CA LYS A 24 27.42 3.75 3.54
C LYS A 24 26.02 4.37 3.51
N ILE A 25 25.13 3.99 4.42
CA ILE A 25 23.77 4.57 4.55
C ILE A 25 23.82 6.02 5.07
N ARG A 26 24.74 6.35 5.98
CA ARG A 26 24.81 7.67 6.62
C ARG A 26 24.82 8.86 5.65
N PRO A 27 25.69 8.94 4.63
CA PRO A 27 25.66 10.04 3.66
C PRO A 27 24.39 10.01 2.80
N MET A 28 23.84 8.82 2.49
CA MET A 28 22.58 8.72 1.74
C MET A 28 21.40 9.30 2.54
N ALA A 29 21.35 9.01 3.84
CA ALA A 29 20.32 9.56 4.73
C ALA A 29 20.42 11.09 4.83
N LYS A 30 21.64 11.64 4.95
CA LYS A 30 21.84 13.09 4.94
C LYS A 30 21.37 13.73 3.63
N HIS A 31 21.70 13.12 2.49
CA HIS A 31 21.23 13.57 1.19
C HIS A 31 19.70 13.51 1.09
N TRP A 32 19.10 12.40 1.51
CA TRP A 32 17.65 12.22 1.53
C TRP A 32 16.95 13.30 2.35
N ALA A 33 17.47 13.63 3.52
CA ALA A 33 16.88 14.65 4.38
C ALA A 33 16.74 16.01 3.66
N GLU A 34 17.65 16.34 2.75
CA GLU A 34 17.63 17.59 1.98
C GLU A 34 16.95 17.50 0.61
N VAL A 35 16.98 16.34 -0.05
CA VAL A 35 16.64 16.22 -1.47
C VAL A 35 15.55 15.18 -1.72
N GLY A 36 15.27 14.29 -0.77
CA GLY A 36 14.44 13.11 -0.96
C GLY A 36 15.20 12.07 -1.79
N PHE A 37 14.48 11.30 -2.62
CA PHE A 37 15.12 10.34 -3.53
C PHE A 37 16.02 11.01 -4.59
N GLY A 38 15.87 12.32 -4.82
CA GLY A 38 16.57 13.02 -5.90
C GLY A 38 15.94 12.80 -7.27
N THR A 39 14.68 12.36 -7.31
CA THR A 39 13.91 12.09 -8.52
C THR A 39 13.86 13.31 -9.46
N PRO A 40 14.15 13.14 -10.77
CA PRO A 40 13.99 14.19 -11.77
C PRO A 40 12.59 14.78 -11.79
N VAL A 41 12.46 16.08 -12.10
CA VAL A 41 11.15 16.75 -12.19
C VAL A 41 10.26 16.12 -13.27
N VAL A 42 10.84 15.67 -14.38
CA VAL A 42 10.08 15.02 -15.47
C VAL A 42 9.31 13.78 -15.01
N LEU A 43 9.85 13.02 -14.04
CA LEU A 43 9.15 11.86 -13.50
C LEU A 43 7.94 12.26 -12.66
N HIS A 44 7.94 13.42 -12.01
CA HIS A 44 6.76 13.92 -11.31
C HIS A 44 5.66 14.34 -12.30
N LEU A 45 6.04 14.97 -13.42
CA LEU A 45 5.11 15.33 -14.50
C LEU A 45 4.42 14.11 -15.11
N PHE A 46 5.13 12.98 -15.23
CA PHE A 46 4.54 11.72 -15.64
C PHE A 46 3.36 11.29 -14.77
N TYR A 47 3.46 11.43 -13.44
CA TYR A 47 2.34 11.13 -12.54
C TYR A 47 1.21 12.15 -12.62
N VAL A 48 1.51 13.43 -12.91
CA VAL A 48 0.47 14.43 -13.19
C VAL A 48 -0.34 14.02 -14.43
N VAL A 49 0.33 13.65 -15.52
CA VAL A 49 -0.34 13.15 -16.74
C VAL A 49 -1.16 11.90 -16.44
N LYS A 50 -0.60 10.97 -15.66
CA LYS A 50 -1.31 9.75 -15.23
C LYS A 50 -2.61 10.07 -14.47
N ILE A 51 -2.58 11.01 -13.52
CA ILE A 51 -3.77 11.46 -12.79
C ILE A 51 -4.80 12.06 -13.74
N LEU A 52 -4.37 12.92 -14.68
CA LEU A 52 -5.27 13.52 -15.68
C LEU A 52 -5.93 12.46 -16.57
N LEU A 53 -5.17 11.43 -16.99
CA LEU A 53 -5.69 10.30 -17.73
C LEU A 53 -6.65 9.44 -16.90
N TYR A 54 -6.36 9.25 -15.61
CA TYR A 54 -7.27 8.58 -14.69
C TYR A 54 -8.62 9.32 -14.60
N ILE A 55 -8.59 10.64 -14.39
CA ILE A 55 -9.78 11.50 -14.37
C ILE A 55 -10.52 11.43 -15.71
N LEU A 56 -9.80 11.51 -16.83
CA LEU A 56 -10.38 11.43 -18.16
C LEU A 56 -11.08 10.08 -18.39
N GLY A 57 -10.49 8.96 -17.95
CA GLY A 57 -11.12 7.65 -18.07
C GLY A 57 -12.44 7.57 -17.29
N ALA A 58 -12.45 8.02 -16.03
CA ALA A 58 -13.67 8.12 -15.23
C ALA A 58 -14.74 8.98 -15.92
N TRP A 59 -14.32 10.12 -16.47
CA TRP A 59 -15.18 11.04 -17.20
C TRP A 59 -15.76 10.40 -18.45
N VAL A 60 -14.96 9.67 -19.24
CA VAL A 60 -15.43 8.95 -20.43
C VAL A 60 -16.50 7.94 -20.05
N PHE A 61 -16.25 7.08 -19.06
CA PHE A 61 -17.23 6.06 -18.63
C PHE A 61 -18.50 6.67 -18.05
N ALA A 62 -18.39 7.76 -17.30
CA ALA A 62 -19.55 8.53 -16.86
C ALA A 62 -20.33 9.04 -18.07
N SER A 63 -19.69 9.77 -18.98
CA SER A 63 -20.32 10.39 -20.15
C SER A 63 -20.93 9.41 -21.15
N ALA A 64 -20.50 8.14 -21.12
CA ALA A 64 -21.05 7.06 -21.93
C ALA A 64 -22.39 6.52 -21.42
N THR A 65 -22.91 7.05 -20.30
CA THR A 65 -24.24 6.68 -19.79
C THR A 65 -25.33 7.46 -20.52
N ASP A 66 -26.32 6.74 -21.04
CA ASP A 66 -27.48 7.35 -21.67
C ASP A 66 -28.25 8.24 -20.69
N GLY A 67 -28.64 9.43 -21.15
CA GLY A 67 -29.41 10.40 -20.38
C GLY A 67 -28.61 11.41 -19.56
N LEU A 68 -27.30 11.22 -19.30
CA LEU A 68 -26.47 12.21 -18.56
C LEU A 68 -26.15 13.49 -19.35
N GLY A 69 -26.49 13.52 -20.64
CA GLY A 69 -26.29 14.70 -21.47
C GLY A 69 -24.88 14.85 -22.05
N GLY A 70 -24.04 13.83 -21.97
CA GLY A 70 -22.79 13.72 -22.73
C GLY A 70 -21.58 14.42 -22.12
N PHE A 71 -20.49 14.43 -22.88
CA PHE A 71 -19.13 14.68 -22.38
C PHE A 71 -18.91 16.06 -21.74
N THR A 72 -19.52 17.14 -22.25
CA THR A 72 -19.17 18.52 -21.82
C THR A 72 -20.07 19.08 -20.71
N ARG A 73 -21.24 18.47 -20.46
CA ARG A 73 -22.24 19.01 -19.51
C ARG A 73 -22.03 18.55 -18.06
N VAL A 74 -20.79 18.53 -17.60
CA VAL A 74 -20.37 17.97 -16.29
C VAL A 74 -21.20 18.48 -15.12
N ALA A 75 -21.44 19.79 -15.07
CA ALA A 75 -22.21 20.43 -14.00
C ALA A 75 -23.61 19.82 -13.81
N SER A 76 -24.17 19.22 -14.86
CA SER A 76 -25.49 18.58 -14.82
C SER A 76 -25.48 17.10 -14.39
N TRP A 77 -24.35 16.40 -14.48
CA TRP A 77 -24.32 14.95 -14.27
C TRP A 77 -23.32 14.45 -13.23
N TRP A 78 -22.32 15.24 -12.82
CA TRP A 78 -21.26 14.76 -11.93
C TRP A 78 -21.77 14.23 -10.58
N SER A 79 -22.93 14.74 -10.13
CA SER A 79 -23.59 14.36 -8.89
C SER A 79 -24.61 13.23 -9.04
N GLU A 80 -24.81 12.68 -10.23
CA GLU A 80 -25.75 11.56 -10.42
C GLU A 80 -25.22 10.29 -9.73
N PRO A 81 -26.06 9.57 -8.96
CA PRO A 81 -25.61 8.38 -8.21
C PRO A 81 -24.92 7.31 -9.06
N ILE A 82 -25.38 7.06 -10.29
CA ILE A 82 -24.74 6.11 -11.22
C ILE A 82 -23.30 6.50 -11.58
N VAL A 83 -22.98 7.79 -11.60
CA VAL A 83 -21.62 8.27 -11.85
C VAL A 83 -20.71 7.86 -10.71
N PHE A 84 -21.20 7.95 -9.47
CA PHE A 84 -20.47 7.46 -8.32
C PHE A 84 -20.20 5.95 -8.40
N GLU A 85 -21.21 5.15 -8.78
CA GLU A 85 -21.05 3.70 -8.97
C GLU A 85 -19.99 3.38 -10.03
N LYS A 86 -20.06 4.06 -11.18
CA LYS A 86 -19.10 3.88 -12.27
C LYS A 86 -17.69 4.30 -11.87
N VAL A 87 -17.52 5.40 -11.14
CA VAL A 87 -16.20 5.83 -10.65
C VAL A 87 -15.61 4.79 -9.68
N VAL A 88 -16.41 4.19 -8.80
CA VAL A 88 -15.96 3.11 -7.91
C VAL A 88 -15.50 1.88 -8.69
N LEU A 89 -16.32 1.38 -9.62
CA LEU A 89 -15.97 0.22 -10.44
C LEU A 89 -14.77 0.50 -11.37
N TYR A 90 -14.69 1.71 -11.92
CA TYR A 90 -13.57 2.12 -12.76
C TYR A 90 -12.28 2.16 -11.96
N THR A 91 -12.31 2.69 -10.74
CA THR A 91 -11.12 2.76 -9.89
C THR A 91 -10.66 1.37 -9.46
N MET A 92 -11.59 0.47 -9.14
CA MET A 92 -11.29 -0.95 -8.89
C MET A 92 -10.59 -1.60 -10.10
N LEU A 93 -11.13 -1.40 -11.31
CA LEU A 93 -10.55 -1.92 -12.55
C LEU A 93 -9.16 -1.33 -12.83
N PHE A 94 -8.99 -0.02 -12.64
CA PHE A 94 -7.73 0.69 -12.84
C PHE A 94 -6.62 0.17 -11.92
N GLU A 95 -6.96 -0.09 -10.65
CA GLU A 95 -6.04 -0.62 -9.65
C GLU A 95 -5.65 -2.07 -9.94
N VAL A 96 -6.63 -2.95 -10.17
CA VAL A 96 -6.37 -4.38 -10.35
C VAL A 96 -5.65 -4.67 -11.67
N VAL A 97 -5.85 -3.89 -12.73
CA VAL A 97 -5.09 -4.02 -13.98
C VAL A 97 -3.61 -3.62 -13.77
N GLY A 98 -3.31 -2.83 -12.74
CA GLY A 98 -1.96 -2.40 -12.38
C GLY A 98 -1.61 -0.98 -12.83
N LEU A 99 -2.61 -0.18 -13.20
CA LEU A 99 -2.41 1.22 -13.56
C LEU A 99 -2.41 2.13 -12.32
N GLY A 100 -3.00 1.70 -11.20
CA GLY A 100 -3.03 2.46 -9.95
C GLY A 100 -1.72 2.44 -9.18
N CYS A 101 -1.76 1.95 -7.94
CA CYS A 101 -0.65 2.07 -6.99
C CYS A 101 0.66 1.41 -7.46
N GLY A 102 0.56 0.30 -8.19
CA GLY A 102 1.70 -0.54 -8.58
C GLY A 102 2.38 -0.13 -9.89
N PHE A 103 2.21 1.13 -10.32
CA PHE A 103 2.64 1.63 -11.63
C PHE A 103 3.81 2.62 -11.53
N GLY A 104 4.80 2.43 -12.39
CA GLY A 104 5.84 3.40 -12.72
C GLY A 104 7.05 3.47 -11.76
N PRO A 105 8.01 4.36 -12.07
CA PRO A 105 9.32 4.40 -11.42
C PRO A 105 9.34 4.71 -9.91
N LEU A 106 8.33 5.40 -9.37
CA LEU A 106 8.21 5.68 -7.93
C LEU A 106 7.86 4.43 -7.13
N ASN A 107 7.46 3.35 -7.81
CA ASN A 107 7.28 2.02 -7.27
C ASN A 107 8.45 1.09 -7.59
N ASN A 108 9.61 1.65 -7.97
CA ASN A 108 10.78 0.91 -8.45
C ASN A 108 10.48 -0.01 -9.65
N ARG A 109 9.55 0.40 -10.53
CA ARG A 109 9.20 -0.32 -11.76
C ARG A 109 9.59 0.50 -12.97
N PHE A 110 10.65 0.07 -13.64
CA PHE A 110 11.23 0.80 -14.77
C PHE A 110 10.79 0.21 -16.11
N PHE A 111 10.92 -1.12 -16.28
CA PHE A 111 10.56 -1.78 -17.52
C PHE A 111 10.19 -3.26 -17.31
N PRO A 112 8.93 -3.66 -17.54
CA PRO A 112 7.75 -2.82 -17.77
C PRO A 112 7.39 -1.96 -16.54
N PRO A 113 6.69 -0.83 -16.71
CA PRO A 113 6.28 0.03 -15.59
C PRO A 113 5.13 -0.57 -14.75
N MET A 114 4.62 -1.75 -15.11
CA MET A 114 3.54 -2.45 -14.42
C MET A 114 3.75 -3.96 -14.47
N GLY A 115 3.14 -4.66 -13.52
CA GLY A 115 3.10 -6.12 -13.47
C GLY A 115 1.64 -6.57 -13.59
N SER A 116 0.96 -6.82 -12.47
CA SER A 116 -0.49 -7.08 -12.36
C SER A 116 -1.06 -7.90 -13.53
N ILE A 117 -1.85 -7.30 -14.44
CA ILE A 117 -2.44 -7.99 -15.61
C ILE A 117 -1.40 -8.78 -16.42
N LEU A 118 -0.19 -8.25 -16.58
CA LEU A 118 0.88 -8.92 -17.34
C LEU A 118 1.30 -10.24 -16.68
N TYR A 119 1.23 -10.33 -15.35
CA TYR A 119 1.51 -11.54 -14.58
C TYR A 119 0.28 -12.44 -14.45
N TRP A 120 -0.88 -11.86 -14.15
CA TRP A 120 -2.07 -12.62 -13.74
C TRP A 120 -2.85 -13.19 -14.93
N MET A 121 -2.58 -12.71 -16.14
CA MET A 121 -3.01 -13.34 -17.38
C MET A 121 -2.11 -14.49 -17.85
N ARG A 122 -1.00 -14.76 -17.15
CA ARG A 122 -0.04 -15.82 -17.51
C ARG A 122 -0.21 -17.04 -16.62
N PHE A 123 -0.21 -18.21 -17.25
CA PHE A 123 -0.16 -19.48 -16.52
C PHE A 123 1.21 -19.65 -15.85
N GLY A 124 1.22 -20.36 -14.73
CA GLY A 124 2.45 -20.76 -14.07
C GLY A 124 3.10 -19.75 -13.15
N THR A 125 2.66 -18.50 -13.19
CA THR A 125 3.02 -17.45 -12.24
C THR A 125 2.56 -17.80 -10.81
N ILE A 126 3.16 -17.17 -9.80
CA ILE A 126 2.84 -17.43 -8.39
C ILE A 126 1.47 -16.81 -8.04
N ARG A 127 0.68 -17.54 -7.25
CA ARG A 127 -0.53 -17.06 -6.57
C ARG A 127 -0.45 -17.36 -5.08
N LEU A 128 -1.07 -16.51 -4.26
CA LEU A 128 -1.02 -16.59 -2.80
C LEU A 128 -2.44 -16.72 -2.24
N PRO A 129 -3.05 -17.92 -2.25
CA PRO A 129 -4.36 -18.13 -1.63
C PRO A 129 -4.31 -17.78 -0.13
N PRO A 130 -5.32 -17.10 0.45
CA PRO A 130 -5.29 -16.70 1.85
C PRO A 130 -5.36 -17.88 2.83
N TRP A 131 -6.09 -18.95 2.47
CA TRP A 131 -6.26 -20.14 3.32
C TRP A 131 -6.21 -21.45 2.51
N PRO A 132 -5.05 -21.80 1.92
CA PRO A 132 -4.92 -22.93 0.99
C PRO A 132 -5.29 -24.29 1.59
N ASP A 133 -5.14 -24.44 2.91
CA ASP A 133 -5.41 -25.70 3.62
C ASP A 133 -6.82 -25.76 4.21
N ARG A 134 -7.61 -24.69 4.07
CA ARG A 134 -8.97 -24.61 4.63
C ARG A 134 -10.05 -24.46 3.57
N VAL A 135 -9.78 -23.69 2.50
CA VAL A 135 -10.77 -23.45 1.44
C VAL A 135 -10.55 -24.45 0.30
N PRO A 136 -11.54 -25.32 -0.01
CA PRO A 136 -11.42 -26.28 -1.10
C PRO A 136 -11.05 -25.64 -2.43
N LEU A 137 -10.37 -26.40 -3.30
CA LEU A 137 -9.96 -25.98 -4.65
C LEU A 137 -8.94 -24.83 -4.72
N THR A 138 -8.45 -24.32 -3.59
CA THR A 138 -7.48 -23.21 -3.54
C THR A 138 -6.03 -23.65 -3.31
N LYS A 139 -5.77 -24.91 -2.93
CA LYS A 139 -4.42 -25.44 -2.64
C LYS A 139 -3.42 -25.25 -3.80
N GLY A 140 -2.16 -25.00 -3.45
CA GLY A 140 -1.04 -24.86 -4.38
C GLY A 140 -0.68 -23.41 -4.70
N THR A 141 0.53 -23.22 -5.22
CA THR A 141 1.15 -21.90 -5.39
C THR A 141 1.17 -21.41 -6.84
N LYS A 142 0.78 -22.27 -7.80
CA LYS A 142 0.83 -22.01 -9.24
C LYS A 142 -0.53 -21.52 -9.75
N ARG A 143 -0.53 -20.43 -10.54
CA ARG A 143 -1.70 -19.94 -11.26
C ARG A 143 -2.03 -20.87 -12.43
N LYS A 144 -3.22 -21.48 -12.39
CA LYS A 144 -3.77 -22.44 -13.34
C LYS A 144 -4.66 -21.72 -14.38
N PRO A 145 -5.06 -22.38 -15.48
CA PRO A 145 -5.96 -21.78 -16.47
C PRO A 145 -7.27 -21.24 -15.88
N VAL A 146 -7.85 -21.94 -14.90
CA VAL A 146 -9.07 -21.48 -14.21
C VAL A 146 -8.86 -20.16 -13.45
N ASP A 147 -7.68 -19.97 -12.83
CA ASP A 147 -7.37 -18.73 -12.11
C ASP A 147 -7.30 -17.55 -13.08
N VAL A 148 -6.65 -17.75 -14.23
CA VAL A 148 -6.53 -16.75 -15.30
C VAL A 148 -7.89 -16.45 -15.92
N ALA A 149 -8.72 -17.47 -16.19
CA ALA A 149 -10.06 -17.29 -16.74
C ALA A 149 -10.98 -16.52 -15.80
N LEU A 150 -10.94 -16.82 -14.49
CA LEU A 150 -11.70 -16.09 -13.48
C LEU A 150 -11.26 -14.63 -13.38
N TYR A 151 -9.95 -14.38 -13.40
CA TYR A 151 -9.41 -13.02 -13.43
C TYR A 151 -9.84 -12.26 -14.70
N ALA A 152 -9.70 -12.88 -15.88
CA ALA A 152 -10.13 -12.28 -17.14
C ALA A 152 -11.63 -11.97 -17.15
N LEU A 153 -12.45 -12.90 -16.66
CA LEU A 153 -13.90 -12.72 -16.56
C LEU A 153 -14.25 -11.57 -15.61
N PHE A 154 -13.58 -11.47 -14.46
CA PHE A 154 -13.72 -10.34 -13.53
C PHE A 154 -13.42 -8.99 -14.21
N LEU A 155 -12.33 -8.89 -14.98
CA LEU A 155 -11.99 -7.67 -15.72
C LEU A 155 -13.06 -7.33 -16.77
N LEU A 156 -13.48 -8.31 -17.57
CA LEU A 156 -14.45 -8.12 -18.64
C LEU A 156 -15.82 -7.72 -18.12
N VAL A 157 -16.31 -8.36 -17.06
CA VAL A 157 -17.60 -8.04 -16.43
C VAL A 157 -17.56 -6.65 -15.81
N THR A 158 -16.48 -6.30 -15.12
CA THR A 158 -16.32 -4.96 -14.52
C THR A 158 -16.29 -3.89 -15.60
N LEU A 159 -15.55 -4.10 -16.69
CA LEU A 159 -15.51 -3.20 -17.83
C LEU A 159 -16.89 -3.08 -18.51
N ALA A 160 -17.60 -4.19 -18.72
CA ALA A 160 -18.94 -4.19 -19.31
C ALA A 160 -19.98 -3.47 -18.42
N ALA A 161 -19.80 -3.48 -17.10
CA ALA A 161 -20.65 -2.72 -16.19
C ALA A 161 -20.44 -1.20 -16.34
N LEU A 162 -19.23 -0.73 -16.69
CA LEU A 162 -18.97 0.69 -16.92
C LEU A 162 -19.71 1.26 -18.14
N PHE A 163 -20.03 0.40 -19.12
CA PHE A 163 -20.85 0.74 -20.28
C PHE A 163 -22.35 0.47 -20.07
N ALA A 164 -22.78 0.06 -18.88
CA ALA A 164 -24.20 -0.15 -18.62
C ALA A 164 -24.93 1.18 -18.39
N ASP A 165 -26.16 1.24 -18.85
CA ASP A 165 -27.08 2.34 -18.55
C ASP A 165 -27.84 2.10 -17.25
N GLY A 166 -28.46 3.18 -16.76
CA GLY A 166 -29.24 3.16 -15.53
C GLY A 166 -30.57 2.43 -15.69
N THR A 167 -31.08 1.89 -14.57
CA THR A 167 -32.33 1.13 -14.52
C THR A 167 -33.60 1.98 -14.55
N GLY A 168 -33.49 3.29 -14.74
CA GLY A 168 -34.61 4.23 -14.77
C GLY A 168 -34.83 5.02 -13.48
N PRO A 169 -35.87 5.88 -13.43
CA PRO A 169 -36.03 6.87 -12.37
C PRO A 169 -36.15 6.28 -10.96
N ILE A 170 -35.49 6.93 -10.00
CA ILE A 170 -35.57 6.62 -8.55
C ILE A 170 -35.84 7.93 -7.80
N PRO A 171 -37.11 8.25 -7.47
CA PRO A 171 -37.49 9.52 -6.85
C PRO A 171 -36.74 9.84 -5.56
N GLU A 172 -36.44 8.83 -4.75
CA GLU A 172 -35.73 8.96 -3.47
C GLU A 172 -34.31 9.49 -3.60
N LEU A 173 -33.68 9.28 -4.76
CA LEU A 173 -32.34 9.80 -5.07
C LEU A 173 -32.39 11.03 -5.98
N GLY A 174 -33.59 11.47 -6.38
CA GLY A 174 -33.76 12.58 -7.31
C GLY A 174 -33.22 12.31 -8.73
N THR A 175 -32.94 11.05 -9.08
CA THR A 175 -32.38 10.68 -10.39
C THR A 175 -33.47 10.21 -11.35
N LYS A 176 -33.34 10.61 -12.62
CA LYS A 176 -34.16 10.10 -13.74
C LYS A 176 -33.48 8.95 -14.50
N ILE A 177 -32.19 8.75 -14.25
CA ILE A 177 -31.34 7.80 -14.97
C ILE A 177 -31.31 6.48 -14.22
N GLY A 178 -31.26 6.54 -12.88
CA GLY A 178 -31.24 5.37 -12.01
C GLY A 178 -29.84 4.97 -11.62
N LEU A 179 -29.69 3.68 -11.32
CA LEU A 179 -28.45 3.05 -10.87
C LEU A 179 -28.05 1.92 -11.83
N LEU A 180 -26.84 1.41 -11.68
CA LEU A 180 -26.40 0.20 -12.38
C LEU A 180 -27.29 -1.00 -12.02
N PRO A 181 -27.54 -1.92 -12.96
CA PRO A 181 -28.28 -3.15 -12.67
C PRO A 181 -27.60 -3.96 -11.56
N ALA A 182 -28.32 -4.20 -10.45
CA ALA A 182 -27.78 -4.85 -9.25
C ALA A 182 -27.13 -6.22 -9.52
N TRP A 183 -27.65 -6.99 -10.48
CA TRP A 183 -27.06 -8.29 -10.84
C TRP A 183 -25.63 -8.19 -11.38
N LYS A 184 -25.27 -7.07 -12.04
CA LYS A 184 -23.90 -6.82 -12.50
C LYS A 184 -22.98 -6.61 -11.30
N ILE A 185 -23.44 -5.86 -10.30
CA ILE A 185 -22.71 -5.63 -9.05
C ILE A 185 -22.51 -6.94 -8.28
N VAL A 186 -23.56 -7.74 -8.13
CA VAL A 186 -23.47 -9.08 -7.51
C VAL A 186 -22.46 -9.96 -8.23
N LEU A 187 -22.49 -9.99 -9.58
CA LEU A 187 -21.56 -10.81 -10.36
C LEU A 187 -20.10 -10.35 -10.17
N ILE A 188 -19.83 -9.05 -10.16
CA ILE A 188 -18.50 -8.49 -9.90
C ILE A 188 -18.00 -8.91 -8.51
N LEU A 189 -18.84 -8.75 -7.48
CA LEU A 189 -18.49 -9.12 -6.10
C LEU A 189 -18.23 -10.61 -5.94
N LEU A 190 -19.06 -11.47 -6.56
CA LEU A 190 -18.86 -12.92 -6.55
C LEU A 190 -17.56 -13.32 -7.25
N LEU A 191 -17.28 -12.74 -8.41
CA LEU A 191 -16.03 -13.01 -9.14
C LEU A 191 -14.82 -12.56 -8.34
N LEU A 192 -14.85 -11.36 -7.76
CA LEU A 192 -13.77 -10.86 -6.91
C LEU A 192 -13.56 -11.74 -5.68
N ALA A 193 -14.64 -12.20 -5.02
CA ALA A 193 -14.55 -13.10 -3.88
C ALA A 193 -13.92 -14.45 -4.26
N VAL A 194 -14.37 -15.06 -5.35
CA VAL A 194 -13.83 -16.34 -5.84
C VAL A 194 -12.36 -16.18 -6.25
N VAL A 195 -12.01 -15.12 -7.00
CA VAL A 195 -10.62 -14.84 -7.39
C VAL A 195 -9.75 -14.56 -6.16
N GLY A 196 -10.24 -13.77 -5.20
CA GLY A 196 -9.53 -13.44 -3.96
C GLY A 196 -9.25 -14.64 -3.07
N LEU A 197 -10.19 -15.60 -2.99
CA LEU A 197 -9.98 -16.86 -2.28
C LEU A 197 -8.93 -17.75 -2.96
N ARG A 198 -8.76 -17.63 -4.28
CA ARG A 198 -7.75 -18.37 -5.04
C ARG A 198 -6.40 -17.66 -5.05
N ASP A 199 -6.42 -16.34 -4.92
CA ASP A 199 -5.24 -15.48 -4.88
C ASP A 199 -5.54 -14.13 -4.20
N LYS A 200 -5.11 -13.98 -2.94
CA LYS A 200 -5.39 -12.79 -2.13
C LYS A 200 -4.77 -11.53 -2.73
N VAL A 201 -3.70 -11.68 -3.53
CA VAL A 201 -3.01 -10.56 -4.19
C VAL A 201 -3.98 -9.79 -5.07
N ILE A 202 -4.83 -10.48 -5.83
CA ILE A 202 -5.78 -9.83 -6.73
C ILE A 202 -6.86 -9.07 -5.95
N PHE A 203 -7.34 -9.64 -4.84
CA PHE A 203 -8.31 -8.97 -3.97
C PHE A 203 -7.74 -7.67 -3.37
N LEU A 204 -6.51 -7.72 -2.86
CA LEU A 204 -5.82 -6.57 -2.29
C LEU A 204 -5.46 -5.54 -3.36
N ALA A 205 -5.06 -5.99 -4.56
CA ALA A 205 -4.79 -5.10 -5.68
C ALA A 205 -6.04 -4.42 -6.24
N ALA A 206 -7.19 -5.10 -6.20
CA ALA A 206 -8.49 -4.49 -6.50
C ALA A 206 -8.97 -3.54 -5.38
N ARG A 207 -8.20 -3.40 -4.28
CA ARG A 207 -8.57 -2.61 -3.10
C ARG A 207 -9.95 -3.03 -2.60
N GLY A 208 -10.16 -4.34 -2.44
CA GLY A 208 -11.45 -4.91 -2.05
C GLY A 208 -12.01 -4.30 -0.76
N GLU A 209 -11.13 -3.92 0.17
CA GLU A 209 -11.50 -3.23 1.41
C GLU A 209 -12.14 -1.85 1.19
N VAL A 210 -11.86 -1.20 0.05
CA VAL A 210 -12.45 0.09 -0.34
C VAL A 210 -13.55 -0.13 -1.37
N TYR A 211 -13.20 -0.51 -2.59
CA TYR A 211 -14.13 -0.44 -3.72
C TYR A 211 -15.12 -1.60 -3.74
N ALA A 212 -14.76 -2.79 -3.25
CA ALA A 212 -15.73 -3.89 -3.14
C ALA A 212 -16.70 -3.64 -1.99
N THR A 213 -16.21 -3.12 -0.86
CA THR A 213 -17.06 -2.65 0.25
C THR A 213 -18.06 -1.59 -0.22
N MET A 214 -17.63 -0.66 -1.08
CA MET A 214 -18.53 0.31 -1.70
C MET A 214 -19.49 -0.33 -2.70
N ALA A 215 -19.03 -1.25 -3.54
CA ALA A 215 -19.93 -1.96 -4.45
C ALA A 215 -21.01 -2.76 -3.69
N VAL A 216 -20.74 -3.24 -2.47
CA VAL A 216 -21.78 -3.82 -1.60
C VAL A 216 -22.87 -2.81 -1.25
N THR A 217 -22.56 -1.53 -1.03
CA THR A 217 -23.57 -0.52 -0.70
C THR A 217 -24.53 -0.27 -1.86
N PHE A 218 -24.12 -0.50 -3.10
CA PHE A 218 -24.96 -0.37 -4.30
C PHE A 218 -26.08 -1.44 -4.35
N LEU A 219 -25.97 -2.48 -3.53
CA LEU A 219 -27.03 -3.47 -3.36
C LEU A 219 -28.12 -3.04 -2.37
N PHE A 220 -27.94 -1.90 -1.69
CA PHE A 220 -28.93 -1.40 -0.73
C PHE A 220 -30.02 -0.61 -1.45
N ALA A 221 -31.25 -0.68 -0.94
CA ALA A 221 -32.36 0.09 -1.48
C ALA A 221 -32.09 1.60 -1.36
N ALA A 222 -32.55 2.39 -2.34
CA ALA A 222 -32.50 3.84 -2.24
C ALA A 222 -33.36 4.37 -1.06
N PRO A 223 -32.87 5.33 -0.25
CA PRO A 223 -31.59 6.05 -0.37
C PRO A 223 -30.43 5.44 0.44
N ASP A 224 -30.61 4.27 1.08
CA ASP A 224 -29.67 3.64 2.00
C ASP A 224 -28.27 3.43 1.41
N MET A 225 -28.16 3.24 0.09
CA MET A 225 -26.86 3.10 -0.61
C MET A 225 -25.94 4.31 -0.43
N ILE A 226 -26.49 5.53 -0.37
CA ILE A 226 -25.72 6.78 -0.19
C ILE A 226 -25.21 6.85 1.24
N VAL A 227 -26.07 6.56 2.23
CA VAL A 227 -25.68 6.54 3.64
C VAL A 227 -24.66 5.44 3.90
N GLY A 228 -24.86 4.24 3.36
CA GLY A 228 -23.89 3.15 3.43
C GLY A 228 -22.54 3.54 2.86
N SER A 229 -22.51 4.24 1.71
CA SER A 229 -21.27 4.74 1.11
C SER A 229 -20.59 5.80 1.99
N LYS A 230 -21.35 6.73 2.58
CA LYS A 230 -20.84 7.70 3.55
C LYS A 230 -20.24 7.00 4.79
N VAL A 231 -20.86 5.92 5.27
CA VAL A 231 -20.35 5.10 6.38
C VAL A 231 -19.00 4.48 6.02
N VAL A 232 -18.85 3.95 4.80
CA VAL A 232 -17.56 3.39 4.35
C VAL A 232 -16.46 4.46 4.38
N PHE A 233 -16.71 5.65 3.85
CA PHE A 233 -15.77 6.79 3.92
C PHE A 233 -15.43 7.19 5.36
N LEU A 234 -16.43 7.28 6.24
CA LEU A 234 -16.25 7.57 7.66
C LEU A 234 -15.30 6.54 8.31
N VAL A 235 -15.54 5.25 8.08
CA VAL A 235 -14.70 4.18 8.65
C VAL A 235 -13.30 4.19 8.05
N ILE A 236 -13.14 4.48 6.76
CA ILE A 236 -11.81 4.60 6.13
C ILE A 236 -11.00 5.71 6.80
N TRP A 237 -11.53 6.93 6.88
CA TRP A 237 -10.80 8.06 7.47
C TRP A 237 -10.54 7.83 8.96
N MET A 238 -11.56 7.45 9.72
CA MET A 238 -11.38 7.23 11.15
C MET A 238 -10.45 6.05 11.44
N GLY A 239 -10.51 4.97 10.66
CA GLY A 239 -9.60 3.85 10.74
C GLY A 239 -8.15 4.25 10.43
N ALA A 240 -7.97 5.05 9.38
CA ALA A 240 -6.68 5.60 8.97
C ALA A 240 -6.07 6.57 9.99
N ALA A 241 -6.89 7.38 10.67
CA ALA A 241 -6.42 8.21 11.77
C ALA A 241 -6.11 7.38 13.03
N THR A 242 -6.96 6.40 13.38
CA THR A 242 -6.75 5.52 14.54
C THR A 242 -5.42 4.77 14.42
N SER A 243 -5.11 4.26 13.23
CA SER A 243 -3.85 3.55 13.00
C SER A 243 -2.61 4.44 13.14
N LYS A 244 -2.74 5.77 12.99
CA LYS A 244 -1.66 6.76 13.18
C LYS A 244 -1.40 7.11 14.65
N LEU A 245 -2.18 6.61 15.60
CA LEU A 245 -1.99 6.77 17.05
C LEU A 245 -0.83 5.90 17.55
N ASN A 246 0.38 6.15 17.05
CA ASN A 246 1.57 5.36 17.32
C ASN A 246 2.84 6.24 17.27
N LYS A 247 4.01 5.64 17.55
CA LYS A 247 5.30 6.35 17.53
C LYS A 247 5.97 6.38 16.15
N HIS A 248 5.45 5.63 15.18
CA HIS A 248 5.98 5.49 13.83
C HIS A 248 5.57 6.63 12.91
N PHE A 249 4.35 7.17 13.05
CA PHE A 249 3.81 8.14 12.10
C PHE A 249 4.65 9.42 11.90
N PRO A 250 5.27 10.02 12.93
CA PRO A 250 6.18 11.16 12.73
C PRO A 250 7.34 10.88 11.77
N PHE A 251 7.81 9.63 11.67
CA PHE A 251 8.86 9.21 10.74
C PHE A 251 8.36 9.17 9.29
N VAL A 252 7.09 8.81 9.08
CA VAL A 252 6.46 8.91 7.75
C VAL A 252 6.40 10.36 7.31
N ILE A 253 5.98 11.27 8.20
CA ILE A 253 5.88 12.70 7.90
C ILE A 253 7.25 13.28 7.52
N SER A 254 8.30 13.07 8.31
CA SER A 254 9.62 13.61 7.98
C SER A 254 10.13 13.09 6.62
N THR A 255 9.96 11.79 6.37
CA THR A 255 10.37 11.16 5.10
C THR A 255 9.58 11.69 3.91
N MET A 256 8.25 11.79 4.05
CA MET A 256 7.35 12.29 3.02
C MET A 256 7.67 13.75 2.68
N MET A 257 7.91 14.57 3.69
CA MET A 257 8.20 15.99 3.48
C MET A 257 9.57 16.24 2.87
N SER A 258 10.57 15.38 3.15
CA SER A 258 11.83 15.39 2.42
C SER A 258 11.68 15.03 0.95
N ASN A 259 10.71 14.17 0.58
CA ASN A 259 10.46 13.79 -0.81
C ASN A 259 9.52 14.74 -1.56
N ASN A 260 8.84 15.65 -0.85
CA ASN A 260 7.81 16.50 -1.43
C ASN A 260 8.41 17.44 -2.51
N PRO A 261 7.90 17.40 -3.77
CA PRO A 261 8.44 18.18 -4.88
C PRO A 261 8.13 19.69 -4.81
N LEU A 262 7.13 20.08 -4.02
CA LEU A 262 6.75 21.48 -3.78
C LEU A 262 7.56 22.11 -2.64
N VAL A 263 7.97 21.31 -1.65
CA VAL A 263 8.87 21.78 -0.57
C VAL A 263 10.31 21.74 -1.06
N ARG A 264 10.71 22.71 -1.89
CA ARG A 264 12.05 22.72 -2.52
C ARG A 264 13.20 23.20 -1.64
N PRO A 265 13.05 24.24 -0.79
CA PRO A 265 14.18 24.78 -0.06
C PRO A 265 14.75 23.77 0.94
N ARG A 266 16.05 23.45 0.83
CA ARG A 266 16.74 22.50 1.71
C ARG A 266 16.62 22.90 3.19
N TRP A 267 16.74 24.19 3.49
CA TRP A 267 16.60 24.69 4.86
C TRP A 267 15.23 24.37 5.48
N LEU A 268 14.16 24.34 4.68
CA LEU A 268 12.82 24.01 5.14
C LEU A 268 12.68 22.52 5.38
N LYS A 269 13.20 21.67 4.49
CA LYS A 269 13.23 20.22 4.69
C LYS A 269 14.04 19.83 5.93
N ARG A 270 15.18 20.48 6.18
CA ARG A 270 16.00 20.26 7.38
C ARG A 270 15.23 20.50 8.69
N ARG A 271 14.22 21.38 8.71
CA ARG A 271 13.37 21.64 9.90
C ARG A 271 12.44 20.48 10.27
N PHE A 272 12.26 19.49 9.39
CA PHE A 272 11.52 18.27 9.71
C PHE A 272 12.34 17.27 10.55
N PHE A 273 13.62 17.57 10.81
CA PHE A 273 14.51 16.75 11.61
C PHE A 273 14.87 17.44 12.93
N GLU A 274 15.30 16.67 13.94
CA GLU A 274 15.61 17.21 15.26
C GLU A 274 16.83 18.15 15.22
N SER A 275 17.93 17.73 14.58
CA SER A 275 19.12 18.57 14.40
C SER A 275 19.96 18.10 13.21
N PHE A 276 19.66 18.58 12.01
CA PHE A 276 20.45 18.26 10.82
C PHE A 276 21.87 18.86 10.90
N PRO A 277 22.94 18.12 10.52
CA PRO A 277 22.96 16.78 9.90
C PRO A 277 23.15 15.61 10.87
N ASP A 278 23.26 15.86 12.17
CA ASP A 278 23.72 14.89 13.15
C ASP A 278 22.59 14.04 13.74
N ASP A 279 21.38 14.61 13.81
CA ASP A 279 20.17 13.94 14.27
C ASP A 279 19.04 14.05 13.24
N LEU A 280 18.82 12.95 12.53
CA LEU A 280 17.78 12.80 11.51
C LEU A 280 16.51 12.12 12.04
N ARG A 281 16.30 12.08 13.36
CA ARG A 281 15.00 11.71 13.93
C ARG A 281 13.96 12.79 13.64
N PRO A 282 12.65 12.46 13.62
CA PRO A 282 11.61 13.42 13.32
C PRO A 282 11.62 14.59 14.31
N GLY A 283 11.78 15.82 13.82
CA GLY A 283 11.80 17.03 14.63
C GLY A 283 10.41 17.48 15.10
N ARG A 284 10.34 18.63 15.77
CA ARG A 284 9.09 19.21 16.29
C ARG A 284 8.02 19.43 15.21
N LEU A 285 8.43 19.93 14.04
CA LEU A 285 7.51 20.19 12.93
C LEU A 285 6.85 18.90 12.42
N SER A 286 7.64 17.82 12.28
CA SER A 286 7.14 16.50 11.88
C SER A 286 6.13 15.94 12.87
N ARG A 287 6.44 16.05 14.17
CA ARG A 287 5.53 15.60 15.25
C ARG A 287 4.22 16.40 15.23
N TRP A 288 4.31 17.73 15.13
CA TRP A 288 3.11 18.58 15.07
C TRP A 288 2.25 18.29 13.83
N MET A 289 2.86 18.18 12.65
CA MET A 289 2.13 17.84 11.41
C MET A 289 1.51 16.43 11.47
N ALA A 290 2.18 15.46 12.10
CA ALA A 290 1.63 14.13 12.34
C ALA A 290 0.36 14.21 13.21
N HIS A 291 0.40 14.94 14.31
CA HIS A 291 -0.78 15.12 15.17
C HIS A 291 -1.90 15.88 14.48
N LEU A 292 -1.60 16.97 13.76
CA LEU A 292 -2.61 17.73 13.02
C LEU A 292 -3.29 16.87 11.94
N SER A 293 -2.50 16.13 11.16
CA SER A 293 -3.03 15.24 10.11
C SER A 293 -3.94 14.17 10.70
N THR A 294 -3.52 13.57 11.83
CA THR A 294 -4.33 12.58 12.56
C THR A 294 -5.63 13.22 13.07
N ALA A 295 -5.58 14.43 13.62
CA ALA A 295 -6.76 15.12 14.12
C ALA A 295 -7.74 15.49 13.00
N ILE A 296 -7.25 15.98 11.85
CA ILE A 296 -8.09 16.27 10.68
C ILE A 296 -8.82 15.01 10.22
N GLU A 297 -8.08 13.93 9.98
CA GLU A 297 -8.62 12.67 9.46
C GLU A 297 -9.54 11.96 10.47
N MET A 298 -9.39 12.24 11.77
CA MET A 298 -10.28 11.74 12.82
C MET A 298 -11.56 12.57 12.97
N LEU A 299 -11.45 13.90 12.97
CA LEU A 299 -12.52 14.80 13.40
C LEU A 299 -13.36 15.35 12.25
N VAL A 300 -12.76 15.64 11.09
CA VAL A 300 -13.46 16.23 9.93
C VAL A 300 -14.52 15.30 9.32
N PRO A 301 -14.36 13.96 9.32
CA PRO A 301 -15.44 13.07 8.90
C PRO A 301 -16.74 13.22 9.70
N LEU A 302 -16.68 13.63 10.97
CA LEU A 302 -17.85 13.74 11.84
C LEU A 302 -18.85 14.82 11.37
N PRO A 303 -18.46 16.10 11.17
CA PRO A 303 -19.37 17.09 10.62
C PRO A 303 -19.78 16.76 9.17
N LEU A 304 -18.92 16.12 8.36
CA LEU A 304 -19.33 15.64 7.03
C LEU A 304 -20.49 14.64 7.13
N PHE A 305 -20.41 13.70 8.09
CA PHE A 305 -21.38 12.62 8.21
C PHE A 305 -22.66 13.01 8.95
N PHE A 306 -22.56 13.80 10.03
CA PHE A 306 -23.69 14.09 10.92
C PHE A 306 -24.40 15.43 10.63
N CYS A 307 -23.79 16.35 9.88
CA CYS A 307 -24.44 17.61 9.48
C CYS A 307 -25.09 17.49 8.09
N HIS A 308 -26.19 18.23 7.89
CA HIS A 308 -27.02 18.14 6.68
C HIS A 308 -26.98 19.45 5.88
N GLY A 309 -25.77 19.87 5.50
CA GLY A 309 -25.50 21.12 4.77
C GLY A 309 -25.05 22.29 5.65
N GLY A 310 -25.07 23.50 5.07
CA GLY A 310 -24.63 24.74 5.72
C GLY A 310 -23.11 24.83 5.95
N TRP A 311 -22.71 25.84 6.73
CA TRP A 311 -21.30 26.11 7.02
C TRP A 311 -20.51 24.93 7.62
N PRO A 312 -21.06 24.09 8.53
CA PRO A 312 -20.32 22.95 9.07
C PRO A 312 -19.85 21.98 7.99
N VAL A 313 -20.73 21.60 7.06
CA VAL A 313 -20.37 20.70 5.95
C VAL A 313 -19.42 21.40 4.98
N THR A 314 -19.68 22.65 4.62
CA THR A 314 -18.81 23.39 3.69
C THR A 314 -17.38 23.50 4.19
N ILE A 315 -17.19 23.87 5.45
CA ILE A 315 -15.85 23.98 6.06
C ILE A 315 -15.18 22.60 6.13
N ALA A 316 -15.92 21.58 6.58
CA ALA A 316 -15.39 20.23 6.67
C ALA A 316 -14.96 19.68 5.29
N ALA A 317 -15.76 19.93 4.25
CA ALA A 317 -15.46 19.53 2.89
C ALA A 317 -14.22 20.25 2.36
N ILE A 318 -14.10 21.57 2.56
CA ILE A 318 -12.92 22.34 2.16
C ILE A 318 -11.67 21.79 2.86
N VAL A 319 -11.73 21.55 4.17
CA VAL A 319 -10.59 21.01 4.93
C VAL A 319 -10.20 19.63 4.41
N MET A 320 -11.17 18.73 4.18
CA MET A 320 -10.89 17.37 3.70
C MET A 320 -10.34 17.36 2.27
N VAL A 321 -10.85 18.22 1.38
CA VAL A 321 -10.31 18.39 0.02
C VAL A 321 -8.87 18.92 0.08
N CYS A 322 -8.60 19.96 0.87
CA CYS A 322 -7.25 20.49 1.07
C CYS A 322 -6.30 19.45 1.66
N PHE A 323 -6.78 18.61 2.59
CA PHE A 323 -6.01 17.53 3.19
C PHE A 323 -5.57 16.50 2.12
N HIS A 324 -6.51 16.00 1.31
CA HIS A 324 -6.18 15.06 0.23
C HIS A 324 -5.34 15.69 -0.88
N LEU A 325 -5.56 16.96 -1.22
CA LEU A 325 -4.69 17.70 -2.15
C LEU A 325 -3.27 17.81 -1.60
N GLY A 326 -3.09 18.09 -0.31
CA GLY A 326 -1.79 18.14 0.35
C GLY A 326 -1.02 16.82 0.26
N ILE A 327 -1.71 15.69 0.43
CA ILE A 327 -1.12 14.35 0.25
C ILE A 327 -0.78 14.12 -1.23
N LEU A 328 -1.70 14.43 -2.14
CA LEU A 328 -1.54 14.25 -3.58
C LEU A 328 -0.30 14.98 -4.12
N VAL A 329 -0.12 16.25 -3.75
CA VAL A 329 1.01 17.07 -4.22
C VAL A 329 2.33 16.72 -3.55
N SER A 330 2.29 15.97 -2.44
CA SER A 330 3.51 15.48 -1.80
C SER A 330 4.19 14.37 -2.61
N ILE A 331 3.49 13.79 -3.62
CA ILE A 331 3.93 12.66 -4.46
C ILE A 331 4.76 11.65 -3.62
N PRO A 332 4.18 11.13 -2.53
CA PRO A 332 4.87 10.15 -1.70
C PRO A 332 5.18 8.89 -2.53
N MET A 333 6.32 8.25 -2.26
CA MET A 333 6.66 6.98 -2.89
C MET A 333 5.71 5.88 -2.41
N GLY A 334 5.33 4.95 -3.29
CA GLY A 334 4.53 3.77 -2.92
C GLY A 334 3.03 4.03 -2.71
N VAL A 335 2.46 5.05 -3.35
CA VAL A 335 1.13 5.60 -2.98
C VAL A 335 0.15 5.67 -4.15
N PRO A 336 -1.15 5.44 -3.92
CA PRO A 336 -2.17 5.68 -4.92
C PRO A 336 -2.48 7.17 -4.96
N LEU A 337 -1.94 7.84 -5.96
CA LEU A 337 -2.33 9.22 -6.25
C LEU A 337 -3.80 9.27 -6.66
N GLU A 338 -4.24 8.28 -7.44
CA GLU A 338 -5.62 8.13 -7.90
C GLU A 338 -6.61 7.93 -6.75
N TRP A 339 -6.22 7.24 -5.66
CA TRP A 339 -7.07 7.10 -4.47
C TRP A 339 -7.34 8.45 -3.80
N ASN A 340 -6.37 9.38 -3.77
CA ASN A 340 -6.63 10.71 -3.21
C ASN A 340 -7.58 11.52 -4.10
N VAL A 341 -7.48 11.36 -5.42
CA VAL A 341 -8.44 11.96 -6.37
C VAL A 341 -9.84 11.37 -6.17
N PHE A 342 -9.93 10.05 -6.02
CA PHE A 342 -11.16 9.34 -5.70
C PHE A 342 -11.77 9.83 -4.38
N MET A 343 -10.96 10.00 -3.33
CA MET A 343 -11.43 10.50 -2.04
C MET A 343 -11.99 11.91 -2.13
N ILE A 344 -11.34 12.81 -2.89
CA ILE A 344 -11.86 14.16 -3.18
C ILE A 344 -13.20 14.08 -3.91
N PHE A 345 -13.29 13.25 -4.96
CA PHE A 345 -14.54 13.03 -5.68
C PHE A 345 -15.64 12.48 -4.75
N GLY A 346 -15.31 11.56 -3.84
CA GLY A 346 -16.22 11.03 -2.83
C GLY A 346 -16.74 12.08 -1.84
N VAL A 347 -15.86 12.98 -1.36
CA VAL A 347 -16.26 14.14 -0.54
C VAL A 347 -17.32 14.97 -1.29
N LEU A 348 -17.05 15.32 -2.54
CA LEU A 348 -17.94 16.17 -3.33
C LEU A 348 -19.25 15.45 -3.68
N SER A 349 -19.17 14.22 -4.17
CA SER A 349 -20.33 13.47 -4.66
C SER A 349 -21.25 13.01 -3.52
N LEU A 350 -20.71 12.47 -2.42
CA LEU A 350 -21.54 11.97 -1.32
C LEU A 350 -21.88 13.06 -0.31
N PHE A 351 -20.87 13.81 0.15
CA PHE A 351 -21.04 14.68 1.32
C PHE A 351 -21.42 16.11 0.96
N VAL A 352 -21.21 16.55 -0.28
CA VAL A 352 -21.63 17.89 -0.76
C VAL A 352 -22.89 17.81 -1.62
N ALA A 353 -22.92 16.98 -2.66
CA ALA A 353 -24.09 16.91 -3.54
C ALA A 353 -25.30 16.26 -2.86
N HIS A 354 -25.08 15.27 -1.99
CA HIS A 354 -26.14 14.56 -1.26
C HIS A 354 -26.16 14.90 0.24
N THR A 355 -25.97 16.18 0.59
CA THR A 355 -26.03 16.68 1.98
C THR A 355 -27.35 16.40 2.69
N HIS A 356 -28.45 16.33 1.93
CA HIS A 356 -29.79 16.13 2.45
C HIS A 356 -30.09 14.67 2.84
N ILE A 357 -29.29 13.69 2.40
CA ILE A 357 -29.46 12.27 2.71
C ILE A 357 -28.58 11.89 3.90
N GLY A 358 -29.18 11.52 5.03
CA GLY A 358 -28.50 11.13 6.26
C GLY A 358 -29.15 9.95 6.98
N LEU A 359 -28.77 9.75 8.24
CA LEU A 359 -29.25 8.60 9.05
C LEU A 359 -30.78 8.57 9.24
N ARG A 360 -31.44 9.72 9.15
CA ARG A 360 -32.90 9.84 9.32
C ARG A 360 -33.68 9.36 8.09
N ASP A 361 -33.02 9.29 6.94
CA ASP A 361 -33.63 8.90 5.66
C ASP A 361 -33.53 7.38 5.41
N LEU A 362 -32.87 6.64 6.32
CA LEU A 362 -32.69 5.20 6.21
C LEU A 362 -34.03 4.46 6.21
N ARG A 363 -34.25 3.65 5.19
CA ARG A 363 -35.38 2.71 5.10
C ARG A 363 -35.06 1.37 5.78
N HIS A 364 -33.82 0.90 5.65
CA HIS A 364 -33.35 -0.36 6.22
C HIS A 364 -32.12 -0.13 7.11
N PRO A 365 -32.29 0.50 8.29
CA PRO A 365 -31.17 0.89 9.14
C PRO A 365 -30.31 -0.28 9.61
N VAL A 366 -30.91 -1.47 9.76
CA VAL A 366 -30.20 -2.70 10.18
C VAL A 366 -29.11 -3.09 9.18
N VAL A 367 -29.36 -2.97 7.87
CA VAL A 367 -28.39 -3.38 6.84
C VAL A 367 -27.16 -2.46 6.87
N VAL A 368 -27.39 -1.16 7.02
CA VAL A 368 -26.29 -0.18 7.15
C VAL A 368 -25.54 -0.34 8.47
N ALA A 369 -26.23 -0.66 9.57
CA ALA A 369 -25.60 -0.96 10.85
C ALA A 369 -24.72 -2.23 10.79
N VAL A 370 -25.19 -3.29 10.14
CA VAL A 370 -24.39 -4.52 9.92
C VAL A 370 -23.16 -4.20 9.09
N LEU A 371 -23.29 -3.43 8.00
CA LEU A 371 -22.14 -2.98 7.21
C LEU A 371 -21.13 -2.24 8.09
N PHE A 372 -21.58 -1.27 8.89
CA PHE A 372 -20.72 -0.52 9.80
C PHE A 372 -19.96 -1.46 10.76
N VAL A 373 -20.66 -2.37 11.44
CA VAL A 373 -20.07 -3.30 12.40
C VAL A 373 -19.03 -4.21 11.73
N VAL A 374 -19.32 -4.72 10.53
CA VAL A 374 -18.38 -5.58 9.79
C VAL A 374 -17.13 -4.81 9.38
N VAL A 375 -17.29 -3.65 8.72
CA VAL A 375 -16.14 -2.89 8.21
C VAL A 375 -15.31 -2.32 9.37
N ALA A 376 -15.95 -1.69 10.36
CA ALA A 376 -15.24 -1.19 11.55
C ALA A 376 -14.61 -2.34 12.36
N GLY A 377 -15.27 -3.48 12.46
CA GLY A 377 -14.74 -4.68 13.09
C GLY A 377 -13.47 -5.19 12.42
N ILE A 378 -13.43 -5.24 11.08
CA ILE A 378 -12.22 -5.60 10.32
C ILE A 378 -11.07 -4.62 10.59
N VAL A 379 -11.36 -3.32 10.65
CA VAL A 379 -10.35 -2.29 10.98
C VAL A 379 -9.80 -2.50 12.39
N VAL A 380 -10.67 -2.69 13.39
CA VAL A 380 -10.27 -2.93 14.78
C VAL A 380 -9.42 -4.19 14.89
N LEU A 381 -9.89 -5.29 14.31
CA LEU A 381 -9.15 -6.56 14.30
C LEU A 381 -7.83 -6.42 13.54
N GLY A 382 -7.77 -5.63 12.48
CA GLY A 382 -6.54 -5.35 11.71
C GLY A 382 -5.50 -4.56 12.49
N ASN A 383 -5.90 -3.74 13.45
CA ASN A 383 -5.00 -3.03 14.35
C ASN A 383 -4.62 -3.87 15.59
N MET A 384 -5.47 -4.82 16.00
CA MET A 384 -5.18 -5.74 17.11
C MET A 384 -4.34 -6.94 16.70
N PHE A 385 -4.56 -7.48 15.49
CA PHE A 385 -3.93 -8.70 14.99
C PHE A 385 -3.29 -8.46 13.61
N PRO A 386 -2.34 -7.52 13.50
CA PRO A 386 -1.79 -7.09 12.23
C PRO A 386 -1.04 -8.19 11.46
N ARG A 387 -0.51 -9.21 12.16
CA ARG A 387 0.07 -10.41 11.55
C ARG A 387 -0.94 -11.21 10.72
N LYS A 388 -2.22 -11.18 11.09
CA LYS A 388 -3.29 -11.98 10.46
C LYS A 388 -4.08 -11.21 9.40
N ILE A 389 -4.16 -9.88 9.56
CA ILE A 389 -4.96 -9.02 8.70
C ILE A 389 -4.05 -7.96 8.10
N SER A 390 -3.99 -7.96 6.76
CA SER A 390 -3.24 -6.98 5.98
C SER A 390 -3.51 -5.55 6.45
N PHE A 391 -2.49 -4.71 6.32
CA PHE A 391 -2.57 -3.30 6.68
C PHE A 391 -3.64 -2.56 5.83
N LEU A 392 -3.96 -3.08 4.64
CA LEU A 392 -5.00 -2.55 3.74
C LEU A 392 -6.39 -2.59 4.42
N PRO A 393 -7.00 -3.77 4.71
CA PRO A 393 -8.24 -3.84 5.50
C PRO A 393 -8.11 -3.24 6.90
N GLY A 394 -6.92 -3.26 7.52
CA GLY A 394 -6.67 -2.62 8.81
C GLY A 394 -6.67 -1.09 8.78
N MET A 395 -6.82 -0.46 7.60
CA MET A 395 -6.74 0.99 7.39
C MET A 395 -5.44 1.58 7.95
N ARG A 396 -4.32 0.86 7.88
CA ARG A 396 -3.01 1.33 8.38
C ARG A 396 -2.26 2.18 7.36
N TYR A 397 -2.98 2.84 6.47
CA TYR A 397 -2.42 3.69 5.42
C TYR A 397 -1.61 4.83 6.04
N TYR A 398 -0.35 4.93 5.64
CA TYR A 398 0.61 5.93 6.12
C TYR A 398 0.85 5.90 7.63
N ALA A 399 0.46 4.85 8.34
CA ALA A 399 0.60 4.80 9.79
C ALA A 399 2.07 4.67 10.25
N GLY A 400 3.00 4.35 9.34
CA GLY A 400 4.37 4.00 9.72
C GLY A 400 4.51 2.55 10.20
N ASN A 401 3.41 1.79 10.21
CA ASN A 401 3.28 0.49 10.88
C ASN A 401 2.62 -0.58 9.99
N TRP A 402 3.44 -1.31 9.23
CA TRP A 402 3.07 -2.44 8.38
C TRP A 402 4.11 -3.57 8.48
N ASP A 403 3.71 -4.77 8.08
CA ASP A 403 4.59 -5.94 8.06
C ASP A 403 5.70 -5.74 7.02
N THR A 404 6.96 -5.98 7.39
CA THR A 404 8.11 -5.73 6.51
C THR A 404 9.06 -6.92 6.51
N THR A 405 9.77 -7.11 5.40
CA THR A 405 10.79 -8.16 5.33
C THR A 405 12.04 -7.68 4.63
N LEU A 406 13.17 -8.30 4.96
CA LEU A 406 14.46 -8.05 4.34
C LEU A 406 15.09 -9.39 3.97
N TRP A 407 15.48 -9.53 2.71
CA TRP A 407 15.95 -10.79 2.14
C TRP A 407 17.46 -10.70 1.88
N CYS A 408 18.24 -11.55 2.52
CA CYS A 408 19.66 -11.74 2.26
C CYS A 408 19.80 -12.90 1.27
N ILE A 409 20.22 -12.58 0.04
CA ILE A 409 20.19 -13.51 -1.09
C ILE A 409 21.60 -13.67 -1.66
N LYS A 410 22.12 -14.91 -1.72
CA LYS A 410 23.38 -15.19 -2.40
C LYS A 410 23.22 -15.10 -3.93
N PRO A 411 24.29 -14.83 -4.71
CA PRO A 411 24.23 -14.84 -6.17
C PRO A 411 23.64 -16.12 -6.76
N SER A 412 24.01 -17.29 -6.21
CA SER A 412 23.47 -18.59 -6.63
C SER A 412 21.94 -18.69 -6.50
N ALA A 413 21.38 -18.11 -5.44
CA ALA A 413 19.94 -18.04 -5.23
C ALA A 413 19.26 -17.07 -6.21
N SER A 414 19.90 -15.94 -6.51
CA SER A 414 19.38 -14.99 -7.50
C SER A 414 19.26 -15.63 -8.89
N ASP A 415 20.24 -16.45 -9.28
CA ASP A 415 20.20 -17.23 -10.51
C ASP A 415 19.08 -18.28 -10.50
N LYS A 416 18.92 -19.00 -9.37
CA LYS A 416 17.82 -19.96 -9.18
C LYS A 416 16.45 -19.27 -9.30
N ILE A 417 16.27 -18.08 -8.71
CA ILE A 417 15.04 -17.29 -8.87
C ILE A 417 14.86 -16.91 -10.34
N GLY A 418 15.87 -16.33 -10.98
CA GLY A 418 15.78 -15.88 -12.37
C GLY A 418 15.38 -16.97 -13.37
N ARG A 419 15.76 -18.22 -13.11
CA ARG A 419 15.38 -19.39 -13.93
C ARG A 419 14.11 -20.10 -13.46
N GLY A 420 13.85 -20.11 -12.15
CA GLY A 420 12.83 -20.95 -11.52
C GLY A 420 11.42 -20.37 -11.50
N ILE A 421 11.28 -19.05 -11.72
CA ILE A 421 9.96 -18.39 -11.70
C ILE A 421 9.56 -17.81 -13.05
N VAL A 422 8.25 -17.79 -13.31
CA VAL A 422 7.68 -17.01 -14.42
C VAL A 422 7.55 -15.57 -13.96
N ALA A 423 8.55 -14.75 -14.28
CA ALA A 423 8.56 -13.31 -14.03
C ALA A 423 8.81 -12.54 -15.33
N ILE A 424 8.29 -11.30 -15.39
CA ILE A 424 8.48 -10.40 -16.53
C ILE A 424 9.57 -9.39 -16.20
N ALA A 425 9.56 -8.89 -14.96
CA ALA A 425 10.61 -8.04 -14.47
C ALA A 425 11.81 -8.89 -14.07
N SER A 426 13.02 -8.43 -14.41
CA SER A 426 14.27 -9.02 -13.92
C SER A 426 14.43 -8.78 -12.41
N MET A 427 15.42 -9.46 -11.79
CA MET A 427 15.74 -9.19 -10.39
C MET A 427 16.06 -7.69 -10.15
N PRO A 428 15.76 -7.14 -8.95
CA PRO A 428 15.81 -5.69 -8.72
C PRO A 428 17.17 -5.04 -9.03
N GLN A 429 18.26 -5.72 -8.70
CA GLN A 429 19.61 -5.25 -9.02
C GLN A 429 19.84 -5.15 -10.53
N ALA A 430 19.51 -6.20 -11.29
CA ALA A 430 19.68 -6.21 -12.75
C ALA A 430 18.84 -5.12 -13.45
N GLN A 431 17.66 -4.78 -12.90
CA GLN A 431 16.86 -3.66 -13.41
C GLN A 431 17.58 -2.31 -13.20
N LEU A 432 18.17 -2.11 -12.03
CA LEU A 432 18.90 -0.88 -11.71
C LEU A 432 20.18 -0.78 -12.53
N GLU A 433 20.95 -1.85 -12.67
CA GLU A 433 22.16 -1.88 -13.51
C GLU A 433 21.83 -1.54 -14.97
N ARG A 434 20.75 -2.11 -15.52
CA ARG A 434 20.30 -1.79 -16.87
C ARG A 434 19.87 -0.32 -17.02
N PHE A 435 19.24 0.25 -16.00
CA PHE A 435 18.73 1.62 -16.05
C PHE A 435 19.82 2.68 -15.81
N TYR A 436 20.74 2.41 -14.88
CA TYR A 436 21.82 3.32 -14.46
C TYR A 436 23.16 3.08 -15.18
N GLY A 437 23.28 2.00 -15.94
CA GLY A 437 24.37 1.75 -16.90
C GLY A 437 25.57 0.98 -16.36
N SER A 438 25.75 0.86 -15.04
CA SER A 438 26.79 0.00 -14.44
C SER A 438 26.42 -0.49 -13.03
N PRO A 439 27.05 -1.56 -12.54
CA PRO A 439 26.96 -1.99 -11.14
C PRO A 439 27.35 -0.88 -10.15
N GLU A 440 28.44 -0.13 -10.39
CA GLU A 440 28.82 0.97 -9.48
C GLU A 440 27.77 2.08 -9.46
N ALA A 441 27.20 2.43 -10.63
CA ALA A 441 26.16 3.45 -10.72
C ALA A 441 24.85 3.01 -10.04
N ALA A 442 24.55 1.71 -10.02
CA ALA A 442 23.39 1.14 -9.35
C ALA A 442 23.52 1.09 -7.82
N GLN A 443 24.74 1.15 -7.25
CA GLN A 443 24.93 1.10 -5.80
C GLN A 443 24.30 2.30 -5.08
N ILE A 444 24.43 3.52 -5.63
CA ILE A 444 23.84 4.73 -5.05
C ILE A 444 22.31 4.59 -4.88
N PRO A 445 21.51 4.29 -5.93
CA PRO A 445 20.07 4.12 -5.76
C PRO A 445 19.67 2.93 -4.87
N ILE A 446 20.49 1.87 -4.79
CA ILE A 446 20.28 0.77 -3.82
C ILE A 446 20.41 1.30 -2.38
N TYR A 447 21.51 1.97 -2.06
CA TYR A 447 21.74 2.50 -0.71
C TYR A 447 20.82 3.68 -0.36
N MET A 448 20.34 4.44 -1.35
CA MET A 448 19.24 5.39 -1.17
C MET A 448 17.95 4.68 -0.76
N GLY A 449 17.67 3.51 -1.32
CA GLY A 449 16.58 2.64 -0.88
C GLY A 449 16.75 2.17 0.57
N TYR A 450 17.97 1.81 0.98
CA TYR A 450 18.26 1.48 2.37
C TYR A 450 18.12 2.67 3.31
N ALA A 451 18.53 3.87 2.87
CA ALA A 451 18.31 5.09 3.64
C ALA A 451 16.81 5.37 3.82
N PHE A 452 16.00 5.23 2.76
CA PHE A 452 14.54 5.34 2.85
C PHE A 452 13.93 4.33 3.83
N ARG A 453 14.31 3.05 3.72
CA ARG A 453 13.87 2.03 4.68
C ARG A 453 14.33 2.40 6.09
N GLY A 454 15.55 2.91 6.19
CA GLY A 454 16.15 3.51 7.37
C GLY A 454 15.26 4.61 7.94
N PHE A 455 14.79 5.61 7.21
CA PHE A 455 13.95 6.65 7.84
C PHE A 455 12.71 6.12 8.55
N ASN A 456 12.19 4.98 8.14
CA ASN A 456 11.14 4.27 8.87
C ASN A 456 11.73 3.46 10.04
N THR A 457 11.07 3.50 11.19
CA THR A 457 11.50 2.78 12.40
C THR A 457 11.86 1.30 12.17
N HIS A 458 11.10 0.60 11.33
CA HIS A 458 11.35 -0.80 10.98
C HIS A 458 12.73 -1.03 10.36
N GLY A 459 13.27 -0.06 9.61
CA GLY A 459 14.60 -0.18 9.03
C GLY A 459 15.70 -0.41 10.07
N ARG A 460 15.56 0.18 11.27
CA ARG A 460 16.48 -0.05 12.40
C ARG A 460 16.53 -1.51 12.79
N ALA A 461 15.36 -2.09 13.02
CA ALA A 461 15.23 -3.48 13.40
C ALA A 461 15.69 -4.39 12.27
N LEU A 462 15.27 -4.13 11.03
CA LEU A 462 15.63 -4.95 9.87
C LEU A 462 17.14 -5.03 9.65
N PHE A 463 17.88 -3.91 9.72
CA PHE A 463 19.33 -3.96 9.55
C PHE A 463 20.04 -4.63 10.71
N THR A 464 19.55 -4.46 11.94
CA THR A 464 20.08 -5.20 13.10
C THR A 464 19.86 -6.70 12.95
N LEU A 465 18.63 -7.09 12.57
CA LEU A 465 18.23 -8.48 12.38
C LEU A 465 18.91 -9.12 11.16
N ALA A 466 19.35 -8.34 10.16
CA ALA A 466 20.12 -8.85 9.03
C ALA A 466 21.47 -9.45 9.48
N HIS A 467 22.16 -8.80 10.42
CA HIS A 467 23.39 -9.35 11.01
C HIS A 467 23.12 -10.70 11.68
N ARG A 468 21.99 -10.81 12.40
CA ARG A 468 21.56 -12.07 13.03
C ARG A 468 21.18 -13.14 12.01
N ALA A 469 20.49 -12.75 10.94
CA ALA A 469 20.04 -13.65 9.88
C ALA A 469 21.22 -14.29 9.10
N MET A 470 22.34 -13.58 9.04
CA MET A 470 23.58 -14.02 8.39
C MET A 470 24.66 -14.47 9.40
N ALA A 471 24.31 -14.65 10.67
CA ALA A 471 25.27 -15.06 11.69
C ALA A 471 25.94 -16.40 11.31
N GLY A 472 27.27 -16.45 11.45
CA GLY A 472 28.07 -17.62 11.02
C GLY A 472 28.28 -17.74 9.51
N GLN A 473 27.93 -16.72 8.74
CA GLN A 473 28.20 -16.59 7.30
C GLN A 473 28.98 -15.31 7.03
N ASN A 474 29.61 -15.21 5.85
CA ASN A 474 30.18 -13.96 5.39
C ASN A 474 29.05 -13.05 4.86
N GLU A 475 28.86 -11.87 5.46
CA GLU A 475 27.82 -10.92 5.01
C GLU A 475 28.05 -10.41 3.59
N ASP A 476 29.32 -10.33 3.16
CA ASP A 476 29.68 -9.86 1.82
C ASP A 476 29.21 -10.80 0.70
N ASP A 477 28.85 -12.05 1.03
CA ASP A 477 28.31 -13.02 0.08
C ASP A 477 26.83 -12.76 -0.26
N TYR A 478 26.16 -11.85 0.45
CA TYR A 478 24.73 -11.61 0.32
C TYR A 478 24.38 -10.25 -0.25
N VAL A 479 23.43 -10.25 -1.19
CA VAL A 479 22.71 -9.05 -1.59
C VAL A 479 21.47 -8.91 -0.74
N ILE A 480 21.39 -7.80 0.00
CA ILE A 480 20.23 -7.45 0.80
C ILE A 480 19.17 -6.83 -0.10
N THR A 481 17.95 -7.35 -0.07
CA THR A 481 16.85 -6.86 -0.91
C THR A 481 15.60 -6.68 -0.07
N ASP A 482 14.98 -5.51 -0.15
CA ASP A 482 13.69 -5.25 0.48
C ASP A 482 12.63 -6.20 -0.09
N GLY A 483 11.84 -6.84 0.80
CA GLY A 483 10.84 -7.82 0.39
C GLY A 483 9.81 -7.28 -0.60
N GLU A 484 9.52 -5.98 -0.57
CA GLU A 484 8.65 -5.32 -1.52
C GLU A 484 9.14 -5.44 -2.98
N ARG A 485 10.47 -5.48 -3.17
CA ARG A 485 11.10 -5.65 -4.48
C ARG A 485 11.07 -7.11 -4.93
N ILE A 486 11.25 -8.06 -4.00
CA ILE A 486 11.08 -9.49 -4.28
C ILE A 486 9.61 -9.79 -4.65
N CYS A 487 8.68 -9.26 -3.88
CA CYS A 487 7.24 -9.31 -4.14
C CYS A 487 6.90 -8.80 -5.55
N SER A 488 7.36 -7.60 -5.89
CA SER A 488 7.13 -7.03 -7.23
C SER A 488 7.61 -7.93 -8.36
N THR A 489 8.79 -8.56 -8.18
CA THR A 489 9.40 -9.44 -9.18
C THR A 489 8.64 -10.76 -9.28
N ALA A 490 8.31 -11.37 -8.13
CA ALA A 490 7.78 -12.72 -8.04
C ALA A 490 6.27 -12.82 -8.35
N ILE A 491 5.47 -11.87 -7.88
CA ILE A 491 4.01 -11.92 -8.00
C ILE A 491 3.42 -10.83 -8.90
N GLY A 492 4.23 -9.84 -9.31
CA GLY A 492 3.83 -8.79 -10.25
C GLY A 492 3.13 -7.59 -9.63
N TRP A 493 2.94 -7.55 -8.31
CA TRP A 493 2.31 -6.41 -7.62
C TRP A 493 2.93 -6.19 -6.24
N ASN A 494 2.99 -4.93 -5.81
CA ASN A 494 3.43 -4.53 -4.48
C ASN A 494 2.71 -3.25 -4.09
N PHE A 495 2.38 -3.14 -2.81
CA PHE A 495 1.85 -1.95 -2.20
C PHE A 495 2.34 -1.80 -0.75
N GLY A 496 3.56 -2.27 -0.48
CA GLY A 496 4.12 -2.28 0.88
C GLY A 496 3.42 -3.25 1.82
N ASP A 497 2.74 -4.27 1.32
CA ASP A 497 2.05 -5.24 2.16
C ASP A 497 2.91 -6.49 2.42
N GLY A 498 3.44 -6.59 3.64
CA GLY A 498 4.26 -7.72 4.04
C GLY A 498 3.57 -9.07 4.02
N HIS A 499 2.24 -9.11 3.94
CA HIS A 499 1.46 -10.36 3.80
C HIS A 499 1.70 -11.05 2.45
N MET A 500 2.32 -10.35 1.50
CA MET A 500 2.62 -10.87 0.16
C MET A 500 4.04 -11.41 0.00
N HIS A 501 4.94 -11.08 0.92
CA HIS A 501 6.33 -11.52 0.89
C HIS A 501 6.75 -12.15 2.22
N ASN A 502 5.82 -12.90 2.81
CA ASN A 502 6.00 -13.66 4.04
C ASN A 502 6.38 -15.12 3.75
N GLU A 503 6.26 -15.98 4.75
CA GLU A 503 6.58 -17.42 4.68
C GLU A 503 5.86 -18.14 3.53
N GLN A 504 4.69 -17.66 3.10
CA GLN A 504 3.99 -18.23 1.95
C GLN A 504 4.74 -18.01 0.63
N LEU A 505 5.30 -16.82 0.42
CA LEU A 505 6.12 -16.55 -0.75
C LEU A 505 7.46 -17.28 -0.68
N ILE A 506 8.06 -17.35 0.52
CA ILE A 506 9.30 -18.11 0.76
C ILE A 506 9.10 -19.57 0.35
N ALA A 507 8.04 -20.22 0.84
CA ALA A 507 7.72 -21.60 0.49
C ALA A 507 7.46 -21.78 -1.01
N ALA A 508 6.76 -20.85 -1.65
CA ALA A 508 6.51 -20.89 -3.09
C ALA A 508 7.82 -20.75 -3.91
N LEU A 509 8.76 -19.93 -3.47
CA LEU A 509 10.07 -19.81 -4.11
C LEU A 509 10.91 -21.06 -3.86
N GLN A 510 10.92 -21.60 -2.65
CA GLN A 510 11.64 -22.84 -2.35
C GLN A 510 11.16 -24.03 -3.19
N GLU A 511 9.83 -24.19 -3.36
CA GLU A 511 9.21 -25.22 -4.21
C GLU A 511 9.75 -25.19 -5.65
N ARG A 512 10.10 -24.00 -6.16
CA ARG A 512 10.51 -23.78 -7.56
C ARG A 512 12.02 -23.74 -7.76
N CYS A 513 12.71 -23.18 -6.78
CA CYS A 513 14.11 -22.81 -6.90
C CYS A 513 15.04 -23.84 -6.24
N HIS A 514 14.52 -24.66 -5.31
CA HIS A 514 15.30 -25.64 -4.57
C HIS A 514 16.56 -25.01 -3.95
N PHE A 515 16.36 -23.98 -3.13
CA PHE A 515 17.47 -23.36 -2.43
C PHE A 515 18.13 -24.35 -1.47
N GLU A 516 19.42 -24.18 -1.29
CA GLU A 516 20.24 -24.86 -0.31
C GLU A 516 20.31 -24.07 1.00
N PRO A 517 20.65 -24.71 2.14
CA PRO A 517 20.79 -24.02 3.42
C PRO A 517 21.75 -22.82 3.31
N GLY A 518 21.30 -21.66 3.76
CA GLY A 518 22.06 -20.41 3.74
C GLY A 518 22.01 -19.64 2.42
N GLU A 519 21.36 -20.13 1.37
CA GLU A 519 21.28 -19.38 0.11
C GLU A 519 20.33 -18.17 0.17
N VAL A 520 19.23 -18.31 0.91
CA VAL A 520 18.23 -17.25 1.13
C VAL A 520 17.86 -17.20 2.60
N ARG A 521 18.29 -16.14 3.28
CA ARG A 521 17.94 -15.84 4.67
C ARG A 521 17.02 -14.63 4.70
N VAL A 522 15.90 -14.72 5.42
CA VAL A 522 14.85 -13.70 5.42
C VAL A 522 14.57 -13.25 6.84
N VAL A 523 14.62 -11.93 7.04
CA VAL A 523 14.10 -11.26 8.23
C VAL A 523 12.63 -10.96 7.99
N LEU A 524 11.75 -11.47 8.85
CA LEU A 524 10.33 -11.10 8.87
C LEU A 524 10.05 -10.29 10.13
N LEU A 525 9.54 -9.07 9.98
CA LEU A 525 9.15 -8.19 11.09
C LEU A 525 7.67 -7.86 10.97
N ASP A 526 6.88 -8.32 11.93
CA ASP A 526 5.45 -8.04 11.99
C ASP A 526 5.20 -6.58 12.38
N ALA A 527 4.11 -6.02 11.89
CA ALA A 527 3.62 -4.73 12.37
C ALA A 527 3.28 -4.76 13.87
N GLN A 528 3.44 -3.61 14.51
CA GLN A 528 3.10 -3.38 15.92
C GLN A 528 1.58 -3.48 16.12
N PRO A 529 1.09 -4.40 16.97
CA PRO A 529 -0.30 -4.35 17.43
C PRO A 529 -0.56 -3.10 18.26
N ILE A 530 -1.70 -2.43 18.08
CA ILE A 530 -1.98 -1.12 18.71
C ILE A 530 -1.88 -1.13 20.25
N HIS A 531 -2.12 -2.29 20.87
CA HIS A 531 -2.11 -2.48 22.32
C HIS A 531 -0.76 -2.98 22.86
N LYS A 532 0.26 -3.20 22.02
CA LYS A 532 1.59 -3.67 22.44
C LYS A 532 2.66 -2.63 22.13
N GLN A 533 3.74 -2.59 22.90
CA GLN A 533 4.89 -1.69 22.68
C GLN A 533 6.09 -2.41 22.03
N THR A 534 5.83 -3.53 21.36
CA THR A 534 6.83 -4.41 20.75
C THR A 534 6.38 -4.86 19.36
N GLN A 535 7.34 -5.26 18.53
CA GLN A 535 7.11 -5.98 17.28
C GLN A 535 7.73 -7.37 17.38
N GLU A 536 7.04 -8.38 16.85
CA GLU A 536 7.55 -9.74 16.75
C GLU A 536 8.36 -9.88 15.46
N TYR A 537 9.46 -10.63 15.51
CA TYR A 537 10.25 -10.97 14.33
C TYR A 537 10.50 -12.48 14.25
N ARG A 538 10.79 -12.94 13.04
CA ARG A 538 11.24 -14.30 12.73
C ARG A 538 12.40 -14.24 11.73
N LEU A 539 13.38 -15.11 11.91
CA LEU A 539 14.43 -15.33 10.93
C LEU A 539 14.20 -16.69 10.28
N VAL A 540 14.12 -16.69 8.95
CA VAL A 540 13.78 -17.87 8.16
C VAL A 540 14.87 -18.11 7.13
N ASP A 541 15.29 -19.36 7.03
CA ASP A 541 16.05 -19.86 5.90
C ASP A 541 15.08 -20.52 4.92
N ALA A 542 15.14 -20.15 3.64
CA ALA A 542 14.16 -20.64 2.67
C ALA A 542 14.21 -22.18 2.49
N ALA A 543 15.35 -22.81 2.75
CA ALA A 543 15.53 -24.25 2.60
C ALA A 543 15.17 -25.02 3.88
N THR A 544 15.50 -24.47 5.05
CA THR A 544 15.42 -25.18 6.34
C THR A 544 14.32 -24.67 7.29
N GLY A 545 13.69 -23.55 6.98
CA GLY A 545 12.58 -22.98 7.75
C GLY A 545 13.01 -21.94 8.79
N GLU A 546 12.13 -21.70 9.76
CA GLU A 546 12.38 -20.74 10.85
C GLU A 546 13.48 -21.26 11.79
N PHE A 547 14.44 -20.41 12.12
CA PHE A 547 15.55 -20.77 13.03
C PHE A 547 15.74 -19.79 14.20
N GLU A 548 15.05 -18.64 14.20
CA GLU A 548 15.03 -17.71 15.34
C GLU A 548 13.71 -16.95 15.38
N ARG A 549 13.20 -16.72 16.60
CA ARG A 549 12.05 -15.87 16.87
C ARG A 549 12.31 -14.97 18.08
N GLY A 550 11.80 -13.75 18.02
CA GLY A 550 11.89 -12.85 19.16
C GLY A 550 11.05 -11.60 19.02
N ILE A 551 11.36 -10.60 19.84
CA ILE A 551 10.72 -9.30 19.86
C ILE A 551 11.74 -8.15 19.88
N VAL A 552 11.33 -7.01 19.34
CA VAL A 552 12.02 -5.71 19.45
C VAL A 552 11.08 -4.69 20.08
N ARG A 553 11.61 -3.78 20.90
CA ARG A 553 10.80 -2.72 21.53
C ARG A 553 10.72 -1.51 20.62
N VAL A 554 9.51 -0.96 20.47
CA VAL A 554 9.29 0.26 19.66
C VAL A 554 10.06 1.45 20.22
N ALA A 555 10.17 1.54 21.54
CA ALA A 555 10.95 2.59 22.21
C ALA A 555 12.43 2.59 21.77
N ASP A 556 13.01 1.42 21.51
CA ASP A 556 14.41 1.31 21.12
C ASP A 556 14.62 1.66 19.65
N MET A 557 13.65 1.35 18.78
CA MET A 557 13.72 1.71 17.36
C MET A 557 13.64 3.24 17.15
N VAL A 558 12.74 3.93 17.86
CA VAL A 558 12.45 5.36 17.60
C VAL A 558 13.54 6.32 18.06
N VAL A 559 14.46 5.89 18.94
CA VAL A 559 15.53 6.75 19.46
C VAL A 559 16.80 6.73 18.61
N ARG A 560 16.83 5.95 17.51
CA ARG A 560 18.03 5.65 16.72
C ARG A 560 18.07 6.33 15.34
N GLN A 561 19.28 6.58 14.85
CA GLN A 561 19.53 7.23 13.54
C GLN A 561 19.24 6.32 12.34
N PRO A 562 18.90 6.88 11.15
CA PRO A 562 18.68 6.18 9.86
C PRO A 562 19.62 5.02 9.51
N TRP A 563 20.88 5.10 9.95
CA TRP A 563 21.92 4.13 9.67
C TRP A 563 22.21 3.17 10.83
N ALA A 564 21.53 3.28 11.97
CA ALA A 564 21.76 2.41 13.12
C ALA A 564 21.25 0.97 12.84
N ASP A 565 22.06 0.00 13.25
CA ASP A 565 21.87 -1.44 13.08
C ASP A 565 22.19 -2.22 14.37
N ASP A 566 21.96 -1.60 15.53
CA ASP A 566 22.27 -2.09 16.88
C ASP A 566 21.05 -2.12 17.83
N VAL A 567 19.85 -2.32 17.29
CA VAL A 567 18.61 -2.38 18.10
C VAL A 567 18.66 -3.57 19.08
N PRO A 568 18.39 -3.39 20.38
CA PRO A 568 18.27 -4.49 21.32
C PRO A 568 17.18 -5.47 20.89
N VAL A 569 17.53 -6.75 20.87
CA VAL A 569 16.68 -7.86 20.47
C VAL A 569 16.46 -8.78 21.66
N GLN A 570 15.22 -9.21 21.89
CA GLN A 570 14.87 -10.18 22.93
C GLN A 570 14.41 -11.48 22.27
N LEU A 571 15.11 -12.57 22.53
CA LEU A 571 14.72 -13.90 22.05
C LEU A 571 13.50 -14.38 22.83
N LEU A 572 12.53 -14.94 22.12
CA LEU A 572 11.48 -15.74 22.73
C LEU A 572 12.04 -17.16 22.76
N SER A 573 12.49 -17.63 23.92
CA SER A 573 12.93 -19.02 24.07
C SER A 573 11.77 -19.95 23.76
N ASP A 574 12.01 -20.98 22.96
CA ASP A 574 11.13 -22.15 22.95
C ASP A 574 11.06 -22.67 24.39
N GLU A 575 9.86 -22.71 24.97
CA GLU A 575 9.63 -23.57 26.14
C GLU A 575 9.98 -24.99 25.70
N SER A 576 11.17 -25.44 26.10
CA SER A 576 11.48 -26.85 26.15
C SER A 576 10.40 -27.49 27.03
N PRO A 577 9.81 -28.64 26.65
CA PRO A 577 8.82 -29.29 27.50
C PRO A 577 9.50 -29.54 28.84
N SER A 578 8.92 -28.94 29.89
CA SER A 578 9.24 -29.24 31.28
C SER A 578 9.50 -30.73 31.39
N THR A 579 10.75 -31.07 31.71
CA THR A 579 11.12 -32.37 32.24
C THR A 579 10.23 -32.59 33.46
N ALA A 580 9.15 -33.33 33.27
CA ALA A 580 8.45 -33.97 34.36
C ALA A 580 9.45 -34.92 35.02
N THR A 581 10.02 -34.48 36.13
CA THR A 581 10.60 -35.37 37.13
C THR A 581 9.52 -36.38 37.54
N PRO A 582 9.81 -37.69 37.50
CA PRO A 582 8.89 -38.69 37.98
C PRO A 582 8.96 -38.73 39.51
N GLU A 583 7.86 -38.40 40.17
CA GLU A 583 7.46 -38.98 41.47
C GLU A 583 5.99 -39.36 41.43
#